data_AF-A0A2M7QHA3-F1
#
_entry.id   AF-A0A2M7QHA3-F1
#
_cell.length_a   1.000
_cell.length_b   1.000
_cell.length_c   1.000
_cell.angle_alpha   90.00
_cell.angle_beta   90.00
_cell.angle_gamma   90.00
#
_symmetry.space_group_name_H-M   'P 1'
#
loop_
_entity.id
_entity.type
_entity.pdbx_description
1 polymer ?
#
loop_
_entity_poly.entity_id
_entity_poly.type
_entity_poly.pdbx_seq_one_letter_code
_entity_poly.pdbx_strand_id
1 'polypeptide(L)'
;MSKQEKKDTYENKLALTQAMVQLDSKEKEIKTSQGYGKAYFLSIIIPPIGIYYFVKYVFFTNGEDTSTKAGIISLILTLISFFFSLWMMTELLKQLTSSLPSQNLQQLNELTIPDNQKKLLEIFK
;
A
#
# COMPACT_ATOMS: atom_id res chain seq x y z
N MET A 1 34.70 -53.36 -10.72
CA MET A 1 33.80 -52.48 -9.94
C MET A 1 32.96 -53.34 -9.02
N SER A 2 33.15 -53.21 -7.71
CA SER A 2 32.48 -54.05 -6.70
C SER A 2 31.00 -53.64 -6.52
N LYS A 3 30.13 -54.57 -6.10
CA LYS A 3 28.72 -54.26 -5.77
C LYS A 3 28.61 -53.15 -4.71
N GLN A 4 29.57 -53.08 -3.79
CA GLN A 4 29.68 -52.06 -2.74
C GLN A 4 29.89 -50.66 -3.37
N GLU A 5 30.86 -50.57 -4.27
CA GLU A 5 31.27 -49.33 -4.95
C GLU A 5 30.15 -48.72 -5.80
N LYS A 6 29.32 -49.58 -6.42
CA LYS A 6 28.11 -49.15 -7.11
C LYS A 6 27.09 -48.57 -6.13
N LYS A 7 26.83 -49.24 -5.01
CA LYS A 7 25.85 -48.79 -4.00
C LYS A 7 26.22 -47.43 -3.41
N ASP A 8 27.48 -47.24 -3.04
CA ASP A 8 27.99 -45.97 -2.50
C ASP A 8 27.86 -44.83 -3.53
N THR A 9 28.08 -45.13 -4.81
CA THR A 9 27.90 -44.16 -5.91
C THR A 9 26.43 -43.74 -6.06
N TYR A 10 25.47 -44.66 -5.90
CA TYR A 10 24.04 -44.33 -5.97
C TYR A 10 23.58 -43.49 -4.78
N GLU A 11 23.98 -43.84 -3.56
CA GLU A 11 23.63 -43.08 -2.36
C GLU A 11 24.18 -41.65 -2.42
N ASN A 12 25.43 -41.49 -2.88
CA ASN A 12 26.04 -40.17 -3.06
C ASN A 12 25.31 -39.33 -4.13
N LYS A 13 24.94 -39.94 -5.28
CA LYS A 13 24.12 -39.25 -6.29
C LYS A 13 22.74 -38.85 -5.77
N LEU A 14 22.12 -39.68 -4.92
CA LEU A 14 20.82 -39.40 -4.33
C LEU A 14 20.91 -38.23 -3.35
N ALA A 15 21.92 -38.23 -2.49
CA ALA A 15 22.20 -37.13 -1.55
C ALA A 15 22.48 -35.82 -2.29
N LEU A 16 23.27 -35.86 -3.37
CA LEU A 16 23.55 -34.70 -4.21
C LEU A 16 22.27 -34.14 -4.86
N THR A 17 21.41 -35.02 -5.37
CA THR A 17 20.12 -34.62 -5.98
C THR A 17 19.20 -33.97 -4.93
N GLN A 18 19.12 -34.55 -3.72
CA GLN A 18 18.33 -33.98 -2.62
C GLN A 18 18.88 -32.62 -2.18
N ALA A 19 20.21 -32.48 -2.09
CA ALA A 19 20.85 -31.21 -1.77
C ALA A 19 20.56 -30.13 -2.82
N MET A 20 20.61 -30.48 -4.11
CA MET A 20 20.26 -29.55 -5.20
C MET A 20 18.80 -29.11 -5.10
N VAL A 21 17.86 -30.03 -4.86
CA VAL A 21 16.44 -29.70 -4.69
C VAL A 21 16.20 -28.78 -3.48
N GLN A 22 16.92 -29.00 -2.37
CA GLN A 22 16.84 -28.14 -1.19
C GLN A 22 17.45 -26.75 -1.40
N LEU A 23 18.52 -26.65 -2.19
CA LEU A 23 19.12 -25.37 -2.54
C LEU A 23 18.20 -24.57 -3.45
N ASP A 24 17.61 -25.21 -4.46
CA ASP A 24 16.66 -24.57 -5.38
C ASP A 24 15.40 -24.06 -4.65
N SER A 25 14.90 -24.84 -3.68
CA SER A 25 13.73 -24.41 -2.89
C SER A 25 14.05 -23.23 -1.98
N LYS A 26 15.22 -23.23 -1.32
CA LYS A 26 15.70 -22.09 -0.51
C LYS A 26 15.95 -20.85 -1.37
N GLU A 27 16.55 -21.00 -2.55
CA GLU A 27 16.80 -19.87 -3.45
C GLU A 27 15.50 -19.24 -3.95
N LYS A 28 14.50 -20.08 -4.28
CA LYS A 28 13.15 -19.59 -4.61
C LYS A 28 12.53 -18.84 -3.45
N GLU A 29 12.57 -19.38 -2.23
CA GLU A 29 12.04 -18.75 -1.02
C GLU A 29 12.66 -17.37 -0.75
N ILE A 30 13.99 -17.25 -0.93
CA ILE A 30 14.70 -15.98 -0.76
C ILE A 30 14.26 -14.96 -1.83
N LYS A 31 14.13 -15.39 -3.10
CA LYS A 31 13.68 -14.52 -4.19
C LYS A 31 12.22 -14.06 -4.01
N THR A 32 11.32 -14.93 -3.57
CA THR A 32 9.93 -14.53 -3.25
C THR A 32 9.86 -13.60 -2.05
N SER A 33 10.64 -13.86 -0.99
CA SER A 33 10.73 -12.99 0.19
C SER A 33 11.16 -11.55 -0.16
N GLN A 34 12.16 -11.39 -1.03
CA GLN A 34 12.57 -10.08 -1.53
C GLN A 34 11.46 -9.39 -2.36
N GLY A 35 10.65 -10.14 -3.09
CA GLY A 35 9.50 -9.64 -3.84
C GLY A 35 8.38 -9.09 -2.95
N TYR A 36 8.15 -9.72 -1.79
CA TYR A 36 7.15 -9.27 -0.82
C TYR A 36 7.54 -7.96 -0.15
N GLY A 37 8.83 -7.79 0.20
CA GLY A 37 9.32 -6.54 0.78
C GLY A 37 9.04 -5.32 -0.10
N LYS A 38 9.24 -5.45 -1.42
CA LYS A 38 8.89 -4.39 -2.39
C LYS A 38 7.40 -4.09 -2.41
N ALA A 39 6.55 -5.11 -2.35
CA ALA A 39 5.11 -4.94 -2.32
C ALA A 39 4.65 -4.16 -1.09
N TYR A 40 5.16 -4.51 0.10
CA TYR A 40 4.83 -3.81 1.34
C TYR A 40 5.22 -2.33 1.31
N PHE A 41 6.44 -2.03 0.84
CA PHE A 41 6.92 -0.66 0.73
C PHE A 41 6.03 0.18 -0.21
N LEU A 42 5.68 -0.38 -1.37
CA LEU A 42 4.83 0.30 -2.34
C LEU A 42 3.39 0.49 -1.84
N SER A 43 2.84 -0.46 -1.07
CA SER A 43 1.53 -0.32 -0.43
C SER A 43 1.45 0.85 0.55
N ILE A 44 2.56 1.21 1.19
CA ILE A 44 2.60 2.33 2.15
C ILE A 44 2.65 3.66 1.40
N ILE A 45 3.57 3.79 0.43
CA ILE A 45 3.83 5.06 -0.27
C ILE A 45 2.71 5.41 -1.24
N ILE A 46 2.18 4.42 -1.96
CA ILE A 46 1.12 4.61 -2.94
C ILE A 46 -0.01 3.66 -2.58
N PRO A 47 -0.92 4.07 -1.67
CA PRO A 47 -1.95 3.19 -1.14
C PRO A 47 -2.74 2.40 -2.22
N PRO A 48 -3.15 3.00 -3.35
CA PRO A 48 -3.84 2.24 -4.41
C PRO A 48 -3.07 1.02 -4.94
N ILE A 49 -1.73 1.05 -4.90
CA ILE A 49 -0.88 -0.04 -5.40
C ILE A 49 -0.94 -1.27 -4.48
N GLY A 50 -1.21 -1.11 -3.19
CA GLY A 50 -1.33 -2.28 -2.32
C GLY A 50 -2.56 -3.14 -2.61
N ILE A 51 -3.62 -2.57 -3.20
CA ILE A 51 -4.75 -3.33 -3.73
C ILE A 51 -4.31 -4.21 -4.91
N TYR A 52 -3.44 -3.68 -5.78
CA TYR A 52 -2.86 -4.47 -6.89
C TYR A 52 -2.06 -5.66 -6.36
N TYR A 53 -1.23 -5.48 -5.34
CA TYR A 53 -0.46 -6.58 -4.75
C TYR A 53 -1.33 -7.60 -4.01
N PHE A 54 -2.40 -7.15 -3.35
CA PHE A 54 -3.41 -8.04 -2.80
C PHE A 54 -4.02 -8.91 -3.90
N VAL A 55 -4.51 -8.31 -4.98
CA VAL A 55 -5.12 -9.06 -6.09
C VAL A 55 -4.10 -10.02 -6.72
N LYS A 56 -2.87 -9.54 -6.98
CA LYS A 56 -1.79 -10.35 -7.55
C LYS A 56 -1.45 -11.57 -6.69
N TYR A 57 -1.22 -11.37 -5.40
CA TYR A 57 -0.72 -12.44 -4.52
C TYR A 57 -1.79 -13.32 -3.90
N VAL A 58 -3.07 -12.93 -3.95
CA VAL A 58 -4.18 -13.78 -3.49
C VAL A 58 -4.79 -14.57 -4.64
N PHE A 59 -4.92 -13.99 -5.84
CA PHE A 59 -5.63 -14.64 -6.94
C PHE A 59 -4.73 -15.29 -8.00
N PHE A 60 -3.47 -14.86 -8.15
CA PHE A 60 -2.59 -15.33 -9.25
C PHE A 60 -1.42 -16.23 -8.81
N THR A 61 -1.31 -16.57 -7.53
CA THR A 61 -0.24 -17.40 -6.95
C THR A 61 -0.69 -18.82 -6.60
N ASN A 62 -1.83 -19.26 -7.14
CA ASN A 62 -2.35 -20.63 -6.98
C ASN A 62 -2.48 -21.11 -5.52
N GLY A 63 -2.75 -20.19 -4.59
CA GLY A 63 -3.00 -20.55 -3.18
C GLY A 63 -1.74 -20.86 -2.37
N GLU A 64 -0.56 -20.40 -2.80
CA GLU A 64 0.62 -20.46 -1.93
C GLU A 64 0.36 -19.61 -0.66
N ASP A 65 0.41 -20.25 0.52
CA ASP A 65 0.06 -19.63 1.81
C ASP A 65 0.89 -18.36 2.10
N THR A 66 2.17 -18.36 1.73
CA THR A 66 3.09 -17.24 1.94
C THR A 66 2.73 -16.05 1.07
N SER A 67 2.42 -16.30 -0.21
CA SER A 67 1.95 -15.29 -1.16
C SER A 67 0.62 -14.68 -0.68
N THR A 68 -0.34 -15.52 -0.30
CA THR A 68 -1.66 -15.06 0.17
C THR A 68 -1.53 -14.15 1.39
N LYS A 69 -0.68 -14.53 2.37
CA LYS A 69 -0.36 -13.69 3.53
C LYS A 69 0.25 -12.35 3.12
N ALA A 70 1.19 -12.34 2.18
CA ALA A 70 1.79 -11.10 1.68
C ALA A 70 0.74 -10.19 1.01
N GLY A 71 -0.18 -10.76 0.23
CA GLY A 71 -1.31 -10.02 -0.32
C GLY A 71 -2.18 -9.37 0.76
N ILE A 72 -2.59 -10.13 1.78
CA ILE A 72 -3.40 -9.61 2.89
C ILE A 72 -2.68 -8.50 3.66
N ILE A 73 -1.39 -8.69 3.96
CA ILE A 73 -0.57 -7.67 4.64
C ILE A 73 -0.53 -6.39 3.81
N SER A 74 -0.32 -6.51 2.49
CA SER A 74 -0.29 -5.36 1.58
C SER A 74 -1.62 -4.58 1.57
N LEU A 75 -2.76 -5.27 1.74
CA LEU A 75 -4.08 -4.65 1.87
C LEU A 75 -4.25 -3.93 3.22
N ILE A 76 -3.81 -4.53 4.31
CA ILE A 76 -3.85 -3.91 5.64
C ILE A 76 -3.00 -2.64 5.66
N LEU A 77 -1.78 -2.68 5.12
CA LEU A 77 -0.91 -1.50 4.99
C LEU A 77 -1.57 -0.39 4.19
N THR A 78 -2.28 -0.74 3.12
CA THR A 78 -3.04 0.22 2.31
C THR A 78 -4.13 0.91 3.11
N LEU A 79 -4.92 0.15 3.88
CA LEU A 79 -5.98 0.70 4.71
C LEU A 79 -5.41 1.67 5.75
N ILE A 80 -4.34 1.29 6.44
CA ILE A 80 -3.68 2.14 7.44
C ILE A 80 -3.18 3.44 6.78
N SER A 81 -2.51 3.33 5.63
CA SER A 81 -2.01 4.51 4.91
C SER A 81 -3.14 5.42 4.41
N PHE A 82 -4.27 4.84 3.99
CA PHE A 82 -5.46 5.58 3.60
C PHE A 82 -6.06 6.37 4.78
N PHE A 83 -6.23 5.73 5.95
CA PHE A 83 -6.70 6.42 7.15
C PHE A 83 -5.75 7.52 7.60
N PHE A 84 -4.43 7.26 7.55
CA PHE A 84 -3.42 8.27 7.87
C PHE A 84 -3.48 9.46 6.90
N SER A 85 -3.67 9.20 5.60
CA SER A 85 -3.82 10.24 4.58
C SER A 85 -5.06 11.10 4.82
N LEU A 86 -6.20 10.48 5.16
CA LEU A 86 -7.42 11.21 5.52
C LEU A 86 -7.21 12.07 6.77
N TRP A 87 -6.59 11.51 7.81
CA TRP A 87 -6.29 12.24 9.03
C TRP A 87 -5.38 13.45 8.77
N MET A 88 -4.29 13.25 8.03
CA MET A 88 -3.36 14.32 7.68
C MET A 88 -4.04 15.39 6.81
N MET A 89 -4.89 14.98 5.87
CA MET A 89 -5.69 15.90 5.06
C MET A 89 -6.61 16.76 5.94
N THR A 90 -7.30 16.18 6.93
CA THR A 90 -8.17 16.95 7.83
C THR A 90 -7.39 17.97 8.65
N GLU A 91 -6.18 17.64 9.07
CA GLU A 91 -5.35 18.54 9.86
C GLU A 91 -4.79 19.70 9.01
N LEU A 92 -4.36 19.40 7.78
CA LEU A 92 -3.99 20.43 6.80
C LEU A 92 -5.18 21.33 6.44
N LEU A 93 -6.38 20.76 6.32
CA LEU A 93 -7.59 21.55 6.04
C LEU A 93 -7.92 22.50 7.19
N LYS A 94 -7.78 22.07 8.45
CA LYS A 94 -7.96 22.95 9.61
C LYS A 94 -6.95 24.10 9.63
N GLN A 95 -5.70 23.84 9.27
CA GLN A 95 -4.68 24.89 9.18
C GLN A 95 -5.00 25.89 8.06
N LEU A 96 -5.48 25.42 6.91
CA LEU A 96 -5.92 26.28 5.81
C LEU A 96 -7.17 27.08 6.19
N THR A 97 -8.16 26.47 6.83
CA THR A 97 -9.43 27.15 7.16
C THR A 97 -9.35 28.04 8.39
N SER A 98 -8.45 27.78 9.33
CA SER A 98 -8.17 28.71 10.44
C SER A 98 -7.42 29.97 9.97
N SER A 99 -6.82 29.94 8.79
CA SER A 99 -6.23 31.13 8.14
C SER A 99 -7.22 31.93 7.28
N LEU A 100 -8.46 31.44 7.08
CA LEU A 100 -9.50 32.24 6.44
C LEU A 100 -9.92 33.35 7.40
N PRO A 101 -9.68 34.63 7.06
CA PRO A 101 -10.04 35.72 7.95
C PRO A 101 -11.56 35.72 8.09
N SER A 102 -12.03 35.67 9.34
CA SER A 102 -13.45 35.82 9.72
C SER A 102 -14.09 37.10 9.14
N GLN A 103 -13.27 38.06 8.72
CA GLN A 103 -13.66 39.25 7.97
C GLN A 103 -14.44 38.95 6.69
N ASN A 104 -14.12 37.88 5.93
CA ASN A 104 -14.87 37.56 4.71
C ASN A 104 -16.31 37.12 5.01
N LEU A 105 -16.51 36.32 6.05
CA LEU A 105 -17.86 35.90 6.45
C LEU A 105 -18.66 37.07 7.02
N GLN A 106 -18.02 37.99 7.74
CA GLN A 106 -18.67 39.21 8.23
C GLN A 106 -19.02 40.17 7.09
N GLN A 107 -18.13 40.40 6.12
CA GLN A 107 -18.41 41.23 4.94
C GLN A 107 -19.51 40.65 4.05
N LEU A 108 -19.55 39.33 3.84
CA LEU A 108 -20.67 38.71 3.13
C LEU A 108 -21.99 38.88 3.88
N ASN A 109 -21.96 38.73 5.20
CA ASN A 109 -23.16 38.91 6.03
C ASN A 109 -23.64 40.37 6.00
N GLU A 110 -22.72 41.34 6.04
CA GLU A 110 -23.00 42.76 5.88
C GLU A 110 -23.57 43.12 4.49
N LEU A 111 -23.12 42.47 3.42
CA LEU A 111 -23.65 42.66 2.07
C LEU A 111 -25.04 42.03 1.84
N THR A 112 -25.40 41.02 2.63
CA THR A 112 -26.75 40.44 2.63
C THR A 112 -27.77 41.21 3.47
N ILE A 113 -27.36 42.22 4.23
CA ILE A 113 -28.30 43.07 4.98
C ILE A 113 -29.15 43.90 3.99
N PRO A 114 -30.49 43.89 4.09
CA PRO A 114 -31.39 44.54 3.12
C PRO A 114 -31.10 46.04 2.91
N ASP A 115 -30.67 46.73 3.96
CA ASP A 115 -30.37 48.16 3.91
C ASP A 115 -29.10 48.47 3.12
N ASN A 116 -28.09 47.60 3.17
CA ASN A 116 -26.87 47.75 2.38
C ASN A 116 -27.09 47.42 0.90
N GLN A 117 -27.99 46.48 0.59
CA GLN A 117 -28.39 46.19 -0.79
C GLN A 117 -29.12 47.37 -1.44
N LYS A 118 -30.01 48.04 -0.70
CA LYS A 118 -30.67 49.26 -1.18
C LYS A 118 -29.67 50.37 -1.49
N LYS A 119 -28.69 50.54 -0.60
CA LYS A 119 -27.63 51.55 -0.75
C LYS A 119 -26.73 51.27 -1.95
N LEU A 120 -26.40 50.00 -2.22
CA LEU A 120 -25.67 49.60 -3.44
C LEU A 120 -26.46 49.84 -4.72
N LEU A 121 -27.76 49.51 -4.71
CA LEU A 121 -28.68 49.81 -5.82
C LEU A 121 -28.78 51.32 -6.10
N GLU A 122 -28.67 52.15 -5.07
CA GLU A 122 -28.69 53.62 -5.18
C GLU A 122 -27.40 54.18 -5.78
N ILE A 123 -26.24 53.55 -5.51
CA ILE A 123 -24.94 53.97 -6.04
C ILE A 123 -24.76 53.53 -7.52
N PHE A 124 -25.43 52.46 -7.93
CA PHE A 124 -25.37 51.93 -9.31
C PHE A 124 -26.45 52.50 -10.25
N LYS A 125 -27.32 53.39 -9.78
CA LYS A 125 -28.42 53.98 -10.54
C LYS A 125 -28.13 55.44 -10.86
#